data_AF-A0A086WB12-F1
#
_entry.id   AF-A0A086WB12-F1
#
_cell.length_a   1.000
_cell.length_b   1.000
_cell.length_c   1.000
_cell.angle_alpha   90.00
_cell.angle_beta   90.00
_cell.angle_gamma   90.00
#
_symmetry.space_group_name_H-M   'P 1'
#
loop_
_entity.id
_entity.type
_entity.pdbx_description
1 polymer ?
#
loop_
_entity_poly.entity_id
_entity_poly.type
_entity_poly.pdbx_seq_one_letter_code
_entity_poly.pdbx_strand_id
1 'polypeptide(L)' 'MAAPEALHPSFWRASQLARSGTRCVDPRHAALSFQLPDGGWPVGTLVELLQQQHGIDEMRLLRPYGHTVL' A
#
# COMPACT_ATOMS: atom_id res chain seq x y z
N MET A 1 -7.07 0.09 33.23
CA MET A 1 -7.62 0.74 32.02
C MET A 1 -7.18 -0.10 30.84
N ALA A 2 -8.11 -0.64 30.05
CA ALA A 2 -7.75 -1.49 28.91
C ALA A 2 -6.91 -0.69 27.91
N ALA A 3 -5.80 -1.26 27.44
CA ALA A 3 -4.99 -0.63 26.41
C ALA A 3 -5.85 -0.47 25.14
N PRO A 4 -5.73 0.66 24.41
CA PRO A 4 -6.57 0.94 23.25
C PRO A 4 -6.45 -0.16 22.16
N GLU A 5 -5.34 -0.90 22.12
CA GLU A 5 -5.15 -2.12 21.33
C GLU A 5 -6.21 -3.22 21.52
N ALA A 6 -6.88 -3.29 22.68
CA ALA A 6 -7.82 -4.35 23.04
C ALA A 6 -9.29 -4.11 22.62
N LEU A 7 -9.61 -2.94 22.03
CA LEU A 7 -11.00 -2.53 21.77
C LEU A 7 -11.71 -3.36 20.69
N HIS A 8 -11.17 -3.43 19.46
CA HIS A 8 -11.65 -4.29 18.38
C HIS A 8 -10.65 -4.24 17.19
N PRO A 9 -10.34 -5.35 16.52
CA PRO A 9 -9.35 -5.38 15.43
C PRO A 9 -9.74 -4.59 14.19
N SER A 10 -11.03 -4.30 13.99
CA SER A 10 -11.50 -3.52 12.82
C SER A 10 -11.36 -2.00 12.98
N PHE A 11 -10.95 -1.49 14.14
CA PHE A 11 -10.69 -0.06 14.29
C PHE A 11 -9.30 0.28 13.75
N TRP A 12 -9.25 1.18 12.77
CA TRP A 12 -8.01 1.81 12.37
C TRP A 12 -7.56 2.78 13.47
N ARG A 13 -6.29 2.67 13.89
CA ARG A 13 -5.67 3.57 14.87
C ARG A 13 -4.64 4.43 14.16
N ALA A 14 -4.60 5.72 14.44
CA ALA A 14 -3.69 6.67 13.79
C ALA A 14 -2.19 6.28 13.90
N SER A 15 -1.81 5.55 14.95
CA SER A 15 -0.44 5.04 15.15
C SER A 15 -0.13 3.76 14.35
N GLN A 16 -1.13 3.17 13.69
CA GLN A 16 -1.01 1.93 12.95
C GLN A 16 -1.23 2.18 11.46
N LEU A 17 -0.41 1.53 10.64
CA LEU A 17 -0.69 1.48 9.21
C LEU A 17 -1.93 0.61 8.97
N ALA A 18 -2.90 1.12 8.22
CA ALA A 18 -4.11 0.36 7.90
C ALA A 18 -3.74 -0.89 7.10
N ARG A 19 -4.26 -2.05 7.53
CA ARG A 19 -4.15 -3.33 6.80
C ARG A 19 -5.55 -3.83 6.53
N SER A 20 -5.92 -3.93 5.26
CA SER A 20 -7.26 -4.37 4.85
C SER A 20 -7.32 -5.87 4.59
N GLY A 21 -6.18 -6.58 4.59
CA GLY A 21 -6.12 -8.01 4.25
C GLY A 21 -6.49 -8.31 2.79
N THR A 22 -6.47 -7.29 1.94
CA THR A 22 -6.86 -7.38 0.54
C THR A 22 -5.73 -8.04 -0.25
N ARG A 23 -6.08 -8.83 -1.27
CA ARG A 23 -5.08 -9.41 -2.18
C ARG A 23 -4.19 -8.30 -2.76
N CYS A 24 -2.88 -8.46 -2.63
CA CYS A 24 -1.89 -7.52 -3.15
C CYS A 24 -1.16 -8.08 -4.38
N VAL A 25 -0.69 -7.18 -5.24
CA VAL A 25 0.19 -7.49 -6.39
C VAL A 25 1.58 -6.86 -6.20
N ASP A 26 2.60 -7.38 -6.88
CA ASP A 26 4.04 -7.39 -6.51
C ASP A 26 4.92 -6.10 -6.54
N PRO A 27 4.49 -4.84 -6.59
CA PRO A 27 5.15 -3.69 -7.31
C PRO A 27 6.33 -3.86 -8.31
N ARG A 28 7.00 -5.00 -8.46
CA ARG A 28 8.29 -5.20 -9.15
C ARG A 28 9.40 -4.22 -8.70
N HIS A 29 9.28 -3.70 -7.48
CA HIS A 29 10.21 -2.74 -6.88
C HIS A 29 10.39 -3.04 -5.39
N ALA A 30 11.44 -3.78 -5.04
CA ALA A 30 11.65 -4.33 -3.69
C ALA A 30 11.63 -3.28 -2.56
N ALA A 31 12.20 -2.10 -2.80
CA ALA A 31 12.21 -1.03 -1.81
C ALA A 31 10.80 -0.49 -1.50
N LEU A 32 9.90 -0.50 -2.50
CA LEU A 32 8.53 -0.04 -2.39
C LEU A 32 7.64 -1.09 -1.72
N SER A 33 7.88 -2.38 -2.01
CA SER A 33 7.22 -3.47 -1.29
C SER A 33 7.34 -3.30 0.22
N PHE A 34 8.52 -2.91 0.73
CA PHE A 34 8.72 -2.70 2.17
C PHE A 34 7.91 -1.53 2.75
N GLN A 35 7.52 -0.56 1.93
CA GLN A 35 6.76 0.61 2.36
C GLN A 35 5.25 0.39 2.32
N LEU A 36 4.78 -0.68 1.67
CA LEU A 36 3.35 -0.99 1.53
C LEU A 36 2.86 -1.91 2.67
N PRO A 37 1.64 -1.71 3.20
CA PRO A 37 1.15 -2.39 4.39
C PRO A 37 1.22 -3.93 4.33
N ASP A 38 1.07 -4.47 3.12
CA ASP A 38 1.03 -5.91 2.81
C ASP A 38 2.05 -6.29 1.73
N GLY A 39 3.09 -5.47 1.51
CA GLY A 39 4.15 -5.81 0.55
C GLY A 39 3.83 -5.50 -0.91
N GLY A 40 2.64 -4.97 -1.22
CA GLY A 40 2.26 -4.70 -2.60
C GLY A 40 1.02 -3.83 -2.80
N TRP A 41 0.62 -3.63 -4.06
CA TRP A 41 -0.54 -2.81 -4.40
C TRP A 41 -1.83 -3.60 -4.11
N PRO A 42 -2.73 -3.11 -3.24
CA PRO A 42 -4.00 -3.75 -2.98
C PRO A 42 -4.91 -3.72 -4.21
N VAL A 43 -5.52 -4.86 -4.54
CA VAL A 43 -6.47 -4.97 -5.65
C VAL A 43 -7.81 -4.32 -5.27
N GLY A 44 -8.41 -3.57 -6.21
CA GLY A 44 -9.73 -2.96 -6.02
C GLY A 44 -9.74 -1.82 -4.99
N THR A 45 -8.56 -1.30 -4.63
CA THR A 45 -8.40 -0.18 -3.71
C THR A 45 -7.70 0.97 -4.43
N LEU A 46 -8.14 2.21 -4.17
CA LEU A 46 -7.43 3.39 -4.63
C LEU A 46 -6.20 3.63 -3.76
N VAL A 47 -5.04 3.80 -4.39
CA VAL A 47 -3.80 4.18 -3.69
C VAL A 47 -3.28 5.47 -4.26
N GLU A 48 -3.11 6.47 -3.40
CA GLU A 48 -2.55 7.78 -3.76
C GLU A 48 -1.10 7.88 -3.27
N LEU A 49 -0.19 8.25 -4.17
CA LEU A 49 1.23 8.47 -3.87
C LEU A 49 1.51 9.97 -3.79
N LEU A 50 1.69 10.46 -2.58
CA LEU A 50 2.06 11.85 -2.33
C LEU A 50 3.58 12.00 -2.44
N GLN A 51 4.04 12.46 -3.59
CA GLN A 51 5.45 12.72 -3.85
C GLN A 51 5.83 14.10 -3.30
N GLN A 52 7.00 14.21 -2.64
CA GLN A 52 7.49 15.49 -2.14
C GLN A 52 7.93 16.45 -3.26
N GLN A 53 8.36 15.89 -4.40
CA GLN A 53 8.92 16.64 -5.52
C GLN A 53 8.55 15.95 -6.83
N HIS A 54 8.07 16.74 -7.79
CA HIS A 54 7.62 16.25 -9.09
C HIS A 54 8.78 16.12 -10.08
N GLY A 55 8.72 15.14 -11.00
CA GLY A 55 9.60 15.05 -12.17
C GLY A 55 10.84 14.16 -12.03
N ILE A 56 10.92 13.28 -11.03
CA ILE A 56 12.04 12.34 -10.82
C ILE A 56 11.66 10.91 -11.19
N ASP A 57 10.84 10.75 -12.24
CA ASP A 57 10.48 9.44 -12.78
C ASP A 57 9.46 8.69 -11.88
N GLU A 58 8.46 9.41 -11.36
CA GLU A 58 7.40 8.86 -10.48
C GLU A 58 6.64 7.71 -11.15
N MET A 59 6.49 7.79 -12.47
CA MET A 59 5.85 6.76 -13.28
C MET A 59 6.57 5.41 -13.24
N ARG A 60 7.86 5.35 -12.84
CA ARG A 60 8.56 4.08 -12.63
C ARG A 60 8.06 3.28 -11.44
N LEU A 61 7.51 3.95 -10.42
CA LEU A 61 6.86 3.29 -9.28
C LEU A 61 5.52 2.67 -9.68
N LEU A 62 4.88 3.26 -10.69
CA LEU A 62 3.61 2.81 -11.26
C LEU A 62 3.79 1.89 -12.47
N ARG A 63 5.00 1.35 -12.68
CA ARG A 63 5.25 0.42 -13.78
C ARG A 63 4.20 -0.67 -13.75
N PRO A 64 3.41 -0.82 -14.83
CA PRO A 64 2.38 -1.83 -14.86
C PRO A 64 3.02 -3.19 -14.63
N TYR A 65 2.38 -4.01 -13.81
CA TYR A 65 2.60 -5.44 -13.89
C TYR A 65 2.18 -5.82 -15.29
N GLY A 66 3.10 -6.37 -16.08
CA GLY A 66 2.75 -6.90 -17.39
C GLY A 66 1.62 -7.93 -17.25
N HIS A 67 0.39 -7.49 -17.48
CA HIS A 67 -0.72 -8.32 -17.88
C HIS A 67 -1.27 -7.64 -19.12
N THR A 68 -0.70 -8.00 -20.26
CA THR A 68 -1.35 -7.85 -21.56
C THR A 68 -2.78 -8.36 -21.40
N VAL A 69 -3.74 -7.45 -21.39
CA VAL A 69 -5.13 -7.77 -21.71
C VAL A 69 -5.31 -7.19 -23.10
N LEU A 70 -5.17 -8.07 -24.10
CA LEU A 70 -5.85 -7.91 -25.38
C LEU A 70 -7.32 -8.33 -25.18
#